data_AF-A0A350MUM7-F1
#
_entry.id   AF-A0A350MUM7-F1
#
_cell.length_a   1.000
_cell.length_b   1.000
_cell.length_c   1.000
_cell.angle_alpha   90.00
_cell.angle_beta   90.00
_cell.angle_gamma   90.00
#
_symmetry.space_group_name_H-M   'P 1'
#
loop_
_entity.id
_entity.type
_entity.pdbx_description
1 polymer ?
#
loop_
_entity_poly.entity_id
_entity_poly.type
_entity_poly.pdbx_seq_one_letter_code
_entity_poly.pdbx_strand_id
1 'polypeptide(L)'
;MKKFLIFLCLAVCWVVFLSAVVEMPPFGDPTNVTNRHVVPRYLGKGVEEAGAPNIVTGIILNYRGYDTMGEVTVIFTALTAVLAVLKREDVKTSTTMVAASPIRPSLIVTTVVKLLVPFIILFAIYTILHGDVSPGGGFQGGAVIGASMIAFTLIFGLLTYMRKIRLAVKVPLESAAILSFALAG
;
A
#
# COMPACT_ATOMS: atom_id res chain seq x y z
N MET A 1 21.19 34.24 3.61
CA MET A 1 20.63 34.20 4.98
C MET A 1 19.55 33.12 5.16
N LYS A 2 18.46 33.09 4.37
CA LYS A 2 17.40 32.07 4.51
C LYS A 2 17.88 30.61 4.41
N LYS A 3 18.71 30.28 3.40
CA LYS A 3 19.28 28.93 3.26
C LYS A 3 20.13 28.52 4.47
N PHE A 4 20.95 29.44 4.97
CA PHE A 4 21.76 29.21 6.17
C PHE A 4 20.89 28.94 7.40
N LEU A 5 19.81 29.72 7.60
CA LEU A 5 18.87 29.50 8.70
C LEU A 5 18.16 28.14 8.59
N ILE A 6 17.81 27.70 7.37
CA ILE A 6 17.24 26.37 7.14
C ILE A 6 18.24 25.27 7.49
N PHE A 7 19.49 25.37 7.03
CA PHE A 7 20.53 24.39 7.36
C PHE A 7 20.82 24.35 8.87
N LEU A 8 20.84 25.51 9.52
CA LEU A 8 21.01 25.59 10.97
C LEU A 8 19.84 24.91 11.70
N CYS A 9 18.60 25.17 11.29
CA CYS A 9 17.41 24.54 11.87
C CYS A 9 17.43 23.02 11.68
N LEU A 10 17.73 22.54 10.48
CA LEU A 10 17.84 21.11 10.19
C LEU A 10 18.97 20.45 10.99
N ALA A 11 20.12 21.13 11.15
CA ALA A 11 21.23 20.63 11.95
C ALA A 11 20.83 20.51 13.42
N VAL A 12 20.12 21.50 13.97
CA VAL A 12 19.60 21.43 15.34
C VAL A 12 18.62 20.28 15.51
N CYS A 13 17.63 20.14 14.60
CA CYS A 13 16.70 19.02 14.62
C CYS A 13 17.41 17.67 14.52
N TRP A 14 18.45 17.58 13.69
CA TRP A 14 19.23 16.36 13.51
C TRP A 14 20.03 16.00 14.77
N VAL A 15 20.64 16.99 15.44
CA VAL A 15 21.34 16.77 16.71
C VAL A 15 20.37 16.27 17.79
N VAL A 16 19.20 16.89 17.91
CA VAL A 16 18.15 16.45 18.86
C VAL A 16 17.66 15.04 18.54
N PHE A 17 17.50 14.72 17.26
CA PHE A 17 17.11 13.37 16.84
C PHE A 17 18.19 12.35 17.18
N LEU A 18 19.46 12.65 16.88
CA LEU A 18 20.57 11.76 17.20
C LEU A 18 20.75 11.56 18.70
N SER A 19 20.59 12.59 19.52
CA SER A 19 20.68 12.42 20.98
C SER A 19 19.61 11.45 21.48
N ALA A 20 18.38 11.55 20.96
CA ALA A 20 17.31 10.62 21.30
C ALA A 20 17.61 9.18 20.83
N VAL A 21 18.21 9.01 19.65
CA VAL A 21 18.61 7.68 19.14
C VAL A 21 19.73 7.06 19.97
N VAL A 22 20.70 7.86 20.41
CA VAL A 22 21.81 7.40 21.26
C VAL A 22 21.33 6.98 22.65
N GLU A 23 20.27 7.60 23.16
CA GLU A 23 19.63 7.23 24.43
C GLU A 23 18.74 5.97 24.33
N MET A 24 18.48 5.45 23.13
CA MET A 24 17.67 4.24 22.99
C MET A 24 18.36 3.01 23.61
N PRO A 25 17.60 2.11 24.25
CA PRO A 25 18.15 0.86 24.76
C PRO A 25 18.85 0.05 23.65
N PRO A 26 19.91 -0.71 23.98
CA PRO A 26 20.56 -1.59 23.04
C PRO A 26 19.56 -2.57 22.39
N PHE A 27 19.78 -2.87 21.12
CA PHE A 27 18.95 -3.83 20.41
C PHE A 27 18.98 -5.20 21.10
N GLY A 28 17.80 -5.78 21.35
CA GLY A 28 17.66 -7.10 21.98
C GLY A 28 17.75 -7.11 23.51
N ASP A 29 17.81 -5.94 24.17
CA ASP A 29 17.80 -5.89 25.64
C ASP A 29 16.46 -6.43 26.20
N PRO A 30 16.48 -7.53 26.99
CA PRO A 30 15.26 -8.11 27.57
C PRO A 30 14.62 -7.20 28.62
N THR A 31 15.35 -6.20 29.12
CA THR A 31 14.86 -5.23 30.10
C THR A 31 14.14 -4.04 29.48
N ASN A 32 14.13 -3.92 28.14
CA ASN A 32 13.42 -2.85 27.45
C ASN A 32 11.92 -2.89 27.77
N VAL A 33 11.33 -1.72 28.05
CA VAL A 33 9.90 -1.57 28.40
C VAL A 33 8.99 -2.17 27.32
N THR A 34 9.38 -2.07 26.04
CA THR A 34 8.65 -2.68 24.91
C THR A 34 8.54 -4.20 25.02
N ASN A 35 9.54 -4.86 25.61
CA ASN A 35 9.62 -6.31 25.76
C ASN A 35 8.94 -6.85 27.03
N ARG A 36 8.49 -5.97 27.95
CA ARG A 36 7.97 -6.38 29.27
C ARG A 36 6.48 -6.61 29.35
N HIS A 37 5.70 -5.97 28.47
CA HIS A 37 4.24 -5.93 28.62
C HIS A 37 3.51 -6.54 27.42
N VAL A 38 3.55 -5.85 26.29
CA VAL A 38 2.69 -6.16 25.15
C VAL A 38 3.27 -7.31 24.32
N VAL A 39 4.58 -7.29 24.06
CA VAL A 39 5.27 -8.30 23.25
C VAL A 39 5.13 -9.72 23.81
N PRO A 40 5.34 -9.99 25.12
CA PRO A 40 5.15 -11.33 25.67
C PRO A 40 3.73 -11.86 25.49
N ARG A 41 2.70 -10.99 25.55
CA ARG A 41 1.31 -11.40 25.31
C ARG A 41 1.08 -11.77 23.85
N TYR A 42 1.53 -10.94 22.91
CA TYR A 42 1.39 -11.25 21.48
C TYR A 42 2.10 -12.57 21.11
N LEU A 43 3.26 -12.84 21.69
CA LEU A 43 4.00 -14.07 21.45
C LEU A 43 3.34 -15.30 22.12
N GLY A 44 2.87 -15.15 23.36
CA GLY A 44 2.35 -16.26 24.15
C GLY A 44 0.88 -16.61 23.87
N LYS A 45 0.04 -15.61 23.57
CA LYS A 45 -1.41 -15.77 23.37
C LYS A 45 -1.91 -15.33 22.00
N GLY A 46 -1.07 -14.71 21.17
CA GLY A 46 -1.48 -14.14 19.88
C GLY A 46 -2.12 -15.13 18.94
N VAL A 47 -1.62 -16.37 18.88
CA VAL A 47 -2.19 -17.41 18.03
C VAL A 47 -3.60 -17.83 18.49
N GLU A 48 -3.80 -17.96 19.80
CA GLU A 48 -5.10 -18.32 20.40
C GLU A 48 -6.13 -17.18 20.26
N GLU A 49 -5.71 -15.96 20.56
CA GLU A 49 -6.58 -14.77 20.55
C GLU A 49 -6.87 -14.27 19.13
N ALA A 50 -5.92 -14.40 18.19
CA ALA A 50 -6.09 -13.93 16.82
C ALA A 50 -6.52 -15.01 15.82
N GLY A 51 -6.35 -16.30 16.15
CA GLY A 51 -6.65 -17.42 15.26
C GLY A 51 -5.72 -17.56 14.06
N ALA A 52 -4.60 -16.82 14.04
CA ALA A 52 -3.63 -16.82 12.95
C ALA A 52 -2.21 -17.09 13.47
N PRO A 53 -1.44 -18.01 12.87
CA PRO A 53 -0.06 -18.25 13.26
C PRO A 53 0.89 -17.11 12.88
N ASN A 54 0.55 -16.30 11.86
CA ASN A 54 1.26 -15.07 11.55
C ASN A 54 0.91 -13.99 12.58
N ILE A 55 1.83 -13.81 13.54
CA ILE A 55 1.69 -12.85 14.64
C ILE A 55 1.54 -11.41 14.12
N VAL A 56 2.21 -11.03 13.02
CA VAL A 56 2.11 -9.66 12.48
C VAL A 56 0.69 -9.41 11.97
N THR A 57 0.16 -10.33 11.16
CA THR A 57 -1.21 -10.25 10.65
C THR A 57 -2.24 -10.25 11.79
N GLY A 58 -2.05 -11.12 12.78
CA GLY A 58 -2.91 -11.14 13.97
C GLY A 58 -2.87 -9.84 14.76
N ILE A 59 -1.70 -9.22 14.92
CA ILE A 59 -1.55 -7.92 15.58
C ILE A 59 -2.29 -6.82 14.81
N ILE A 60 -2.02 -6.66 13.52
CA ILE A 60 -2.54 -5.51 12.76
C ILE A 60 -4.04 -5.63 12.48
N LEU A 61 -4.60 -6.84 12.39
CA LEU A 61 -6.03 -7.03 12.11
C LEU A 61 -6.88 -7.16 13.37
N ASN A 62 -6.40 -7.84 14.42
CA ASN A 62 -7.24 -8.10 15.61
C ASN A 62 -6.93 -7.12 16.75
N TYR A 63 -5.67 -7.00 17.16
CA TYR A 63 -5.31 -6.14 18.29
C TYR A 63 -5.26 -4.66 17.94
N ARG A 64 -4.79 -4.35 16.72
CA ARG A 64 -4.58 -3.01 16.19
C ARG A 64 -5.42 -2.77 14.93
N GLY A 65 -6.58 -3.43 14.85
CA GLY A 65 -7.50 -3.32 13.70
C GLY A 65 -7.91 -1.88 13.38
N TYR A 66 -8.06 -1.03 14.40
CA TYR A 66 -8.35 0.40 14.21
C TYR A 66 -7.22 1.16 13.50
N ASP A 67 -5.96 0.80 13.73
CA ASP A 67 -4.83 1.43 13.03
C ASP A 67 -4.87 1.06 11.54
N THR A 68 -5.16 -0.21 11.22
CA THR A 68 -5.35 -0.69 9.83
C THR A 68 -6.58 -0.07 9.18
N MET A 69 -7.69 0.11 9.92
CA MET A 69 -8.87 0.83 9.44
C MET A 69 -8.54 2.29 9.09
N GLY A 70 -7.73 2.95 9.94
CA GLY A 70 -7.20 4.28 9.69
C GLY A 70 -6.36 4.33 8.41
N GLU A 71 -5.47 3.37 8.22
CA GLU A 71 -4.67 3.24 7.00
C GLU A 71 -5.53 3.13 5.74
N VAL A 72 -6.51 2.22 5.73
CA VAL A 72 -7.43 2.03 4.60
C VAL A 72 -8.22 3.32 4.31
N THR A 73 -8.66 4.02 5.36
CA THR A 73 -9.36 5.31 5.23
C THR A 73 -8.47 6.39 4.60
N VAL A 74 -7.21 6.48 5.02
CA VAL A 74 -6.24 7.44 4.45
C VAL A 74 -5.97 7.14 2.97
N ILE A 75 -5.74 5.88 2.60
CA ILE A 75 -5.50 5.47 1.21
C ILE A 75 -6.70 5.80 0.32
N PHE A 76 -7.92 5.50 0.78
CA PHE A 76 -9.13 5.84 0.03
C PHE A 76 -9.35 7.34 -0.11
N THR A 77 -9.11 8.09 0.96
CA THR A 77 -9.25 9.55 0.95
C THR A 77 -8.25 10.16 -0.05
N ALA A 78 -7.00 9.68 -0.05
CA ALA A 78 -5.99 10.09 -1.01
C ALA A 78 -6.40 9.76 -2.46
N LEU A 79 -6.89 8.54 -2.72
CA LEU A 79 -7.39 8.14 -4.03
C LEU A 79 -8.55 9.05 -4.49
N THR A 80 -9.54 9.26 -3.64
CA THR A 80 -10.71 10.10 -3.93
C THR A 80 -10.30 11.54 -4.19
N ALA A 81 -9.37 12.09 -3.41
CA ALA A 81 -8.83 13.43 -3.62
C ALA A 81 -8.12 13.55 -4.97
N VAL A 82 -7.27 12.58 -5.32
CA VAL A 82 -6.60 12.53 -6.63
C VAL A 82 -7.61 12.46 -7.77
N LEU A 83 -8.60 11.58 -7.67
CA LEU A 83 -9.65 11.45 -8.70
C LEU A 83 -10.50 12.72 -8.81
N ALA A 84 -10.83 13.38 -7.70
CA ALA A 84 -11.58 14.63 -7.69
C ALA A 84 -10.82 15.77 -8.39
N VAL A 85 -9.50 15.86 -8.19
CA VAL A 85 -8.62 16.82 -8.89
C VAL A 85 -8.52 16.47 -10.38
N LEU A 86 -8.27 15.20 -10.72
CA LEU A 86 -8.06 14.75 -12.10
C LEU A 86 -9.35 14.73 -12.93
N LYS A 87 -10.54 14.66 -12.33
CA LYS A 87 -11.84 14.68 -13.03
C LYS A 87 -12.07 15.96 -13.86
N ARG A 88 -11.23 16.99 -13.67
CA ARG A 88 -11.21 18.21 -14.50
C ARG A 88 -10.42 18.09 -15.80
N GLU A 89 -9.65 17.03 -16.02
CA GLU A 89 -8.94 16.82 -17.28
C GLU A 89 -9.84 16.14 -18.32
N ASP A 90 -9.88 16.73 -19.52
CA ASP A 90 -10.59 16.16 -20.64
C ASP A 90 -9.87 14.89 -21.12
N VAL A 91 -10.35 13.73 -20.69
CA VAL A 91 -9.75 12.40 -20.98
C VAL A 91 -9.51 12.18 -22.49
N LYS A 92 -10.31 12.84 -23.34
CA LYS A 92 -10.12 12.82 -24.79
C LYS A 92 -8.79 13.46 -25.22
N THR A 93 -8.38 14.57 -24.61
CA THR A 93 -7.16 15.31 -24.95
C THR A 93 -5.89 14.56 -24.52
N SER A 94 -5.87 13.98 -23.32
CA SER A 94 -4.73 13.18 -22.84
C SER A 94 -4.55 11.89 -23.63
N THR A 95 -5.64 11.32 -24.14
CA THR A 95 -5.60 10.16 -25.05
C THR A 95 -4.85 10.48 -26.34
N THR A 96 -5.16 11.62 -26.97
CA THR A 96 -4.54 12.02 -28.25
C THR A 96 -3.04 12.20 -28.09
N MET A 97 -2.59 12.74 -26.96
CA MET A 97 -1.17 12.93 -26.66
C MET A 97 -0.42 11.62 -26.38
N VAL A 98 -1.04 10.65 -25.67
CA VAL A 98 -0.42 9.33 -25.41
C VAL A 98 -0.38 8.48 -26.68
N ALA A 99 -1.42 8.52 -27.51
CA ALA A 99 -1.42 7.88 -28.83
C ALA A 99 -0.39 8.50 -29.79
N ALA A 100 -0.04 9.78 -29.57
CA ALA A 100 1.00 10.50 -30.29
C ALA A 100 2.41 10.30 -29.70
N SER A 101 2.59 9.49 -28.65
CA SER A 101 3.92 9.23 -28.09
C SER A 101 4.79 8.50 -29.13
N PRO A 102 5.98 9.01 -29.47
CA PRO A 102 6.82 8.45 -30.53
C PRO A 102 7.46 7.10 -30.14
N ILE A 103 7.46 6.75 -28.85
CA ILE A 103 8.08 5.52 -28.34
C ILE A 103 7.00 4.45 -28.18
N ARG A 104 6.96 3.50 -29.13
CA ARG A 104 6.12 2.31 -29.02
C ARG A 104 6.84 1.25 -28.16
N PRO A 105 6.12 0.54 -27.27
CA PRO A 105 6.70 -0.60 -26.58
C PRO A 105 7.15 -1.66 -27.58
N SER A 106 8.28 -2.31 -27.31
CA SER A 106 8.78 -3.37 -28.18
C SER A 106 7.85 -4.60 -28.13
N LEU A 107 7.89 -5.42 -29.18
CA LEU A 107 7.13 -6.67 -29.23
C LEU A 107 7.50 -7.60 -28.06
N ILE A 108 8.78 -7.60 -27.67
CA ILE A 108 9.29 -8.39 -26.54
C ILE A 108 8.59 -7.94 -25.25
N VAL A 109 8.63 -6.64 -24.93
CA VAL A 109 8.02 -6.11 -23.70
C VAL A 109 6.52 -6.39 -23.67
N THR A 110 5.83 -6.15 -24.79
CA THR A 110 4.39 -6.38 -24.92
C THR A 110 4.03 -7.84 -24.67
N THR A 111 4.80 -8.78 -25.24
CA THR A 111 4.56 -10.22 -25.08
C THR A 111 4.84 -10.67 -23.65
N VAL A 112 5.95 -10.22 -23.06
CA VAL A 112 6.33 -10.56 -21.69
C VAL A 112 5.30 -10.06 -20.68
N VAL A 113 4.87 -8.79 -20.77
CA VAL A 113 3.88 -8.24 -19.83
C VAL A 113 2.52 -8.94 -19.99
N LYS A 114 2.09 -9.22 -21.23
CA LYS A 114 0.84 -9.97 -21.48
C LYS A 114 0.87 -11.36 -20.85
N LEU A 115 2.03 -12.02 -20.89
CA LEU A 115 2.22 -13.34 -20.29
C LEU A 115 2.28 -13.26 -18.75
N LEU A 116 3.03 -12.29 -18.19
CA LEU A 116 3.32 -12.23 -16.76
C LEU A 116 2.17 -11.69 -15.90
N VAL A 117 1.39 -10.71 -16.38
CA VAL A 117 0.29 -10.09 -15.61
C VAL A 117 -0.66 -11.09 -14.95
N PRO A 118 -1.17 -12.15 -15.61
CA PRO A 118 -2.03 -13.14 -14.94
C PRO A 118 -1.32 -13.87 -13.79
N PHE A 119 -0.02 -14.18 -13.92
CA PHE A 119 0.76 -14.80 -12.85
C PHE A 119 1.02 -13.82 -11.69
N ILE A 120 1.24 -12.54 -11.99
CA ILE A 120 1.39 -11.49 -10.97
C ILE A 120 0.10 -11.35 -10.15
N ILE A 121 -1.06 -11.33 -10.82
CA ILE A 121 -2.36 -11.25 -10.15
C ILE A 121 -2.63 -12.51 -9.32
N LEU A 122 -2.33 -13.70 -9.86
CA LEU A 122 -2.45 -14.96 -9.13
C LEU A 122 -1.60 -14.96 -7.86
N PHE A 123 -0.34 -14.51 -7.96
CA PHE A 123 0.55 -14.38 -6.81
C PHE A 123 0.04 -13.37 -5.78
N ALA A 124 -0.54 -12.26 -6.23
CA ALA A 124 -1.14 -11.28 -5.34
C ALA A 124 -2.34 -11.87 -4.57
N ILE A 125 -3.24 -12.59 -5.25
CA ILE A 125 -4.38 -13.26 -4.62
C ILE A 125 -3.89 -14.29 -3.60
N TYR A 126 -2.88 -15.10 -3.96
CA TYR A 126 -2.25 -16.03 -3.03
C TYR A 126 -1.75 -15.33 -1.76
N THR A 127 -1.04 -14.20 -1.92
CA THR A 127 -0.49 -13.41 -0.81
C THR A 127 -1.57 -12.82 0.09
N ILE A 128 -2.73 -12.45 -0.47
CA ILE A 128 -3.89 -11.95 0.29
C ILE A 128 -4.51 -13.08 1.10
N LEU A 129 -4.75 -14.23 0.46
CA LEU A 129 -5.48 -15.35 1.06
C LEU A 129 -4.66 -16.12 2.11
N HIS A 130 -3.34 -16.16 1.98
CA HIS A 130 -2.43 -16.86 2.92
C HIS A 130 -1.71 -15.91 3.89
N GLY A 131 -2.23 -14.69 4.09
CA GLY A 131 -1.61 -13.70 4.98
C GLY A 131 -1.63 -14.10 6.46
N ASP A 132 -2.50 -15.04 6.84
CA ASP A 132 -2.62 -15.62 8.17
C ASP A 132 -1.50 -16.62 8.49
N VAL A 133 -0.94 -17.30 7.48
CA VAL A 133 0.14 -18.30 7.63
C VAL A 133 1.49 -17.84 7.12
N SER A 134 1.51 -16.97 6.11
CA SER A 134 2.73 -16.55 5.41
C SER A 134 2.95 -15.04 5.53
N PRO A 135 4.20 -14.55 5.36
CA PRO A 135 4.46 -13.13 5.25
C PRO A 135 3.70 -12.53 4.07
N GLY A 136 2.92 -11.48 4.30
CA GLY A 136 2.05 -10.91 3.29
C GLY A 136 0.84 -10.23 3.91
N GLY A 137 -0.32 -10.43 3.28
CA GLY A 137 -1.59 -9.83 3.67
C GLY A 137 -2.23 -8.99 2.57
N GLY A 138 -3.32 -8.31 2.95
CA GLY A 138 -4.16 -7.52 2.05
C GLY A 138 -3.41 -6.36 1.38
N PHE A 139 -2.60 -5.62 2.13
CA PHE A 139 -1.89 -4.44 1.64
C PHE A 139 -0.85 -4.80 0.57
N GLN A 140 0.02 -5.76 0.84
CA GLN A 140 1.09 -6.19 -0.06
C GLN A 140 0.50 -6.79 -1.34
N GLY A 141 -0.51 -7.66 -1.22
CA GLY A 141 -1.20 -8.20 -2.39
C GLY A 141 -1.92 -7.11 -3.19
N GLY A 142 -2.57 -6.15 -2.53
CA GLY A 142 -3.17 -4.98 -3.18
C GLY A 142 -2.14 -4.14 -3.94
N ALA A 143 -0.97 -3.90 -3.36
CA ALA A 143 0.13 -3.18 -4.02
C ALA A 143 0.65 -3.92 -5.25
N VAL A 144 0.77 -5.26 -5.19
CA VAL A 144 1.17 -6.09 -6.34
C VAL A 144 0.13 -6.03 -7.46
N ILE A 145 -1.16 -6.06 -7.14
CA ILE A 145 -2.24 -5.85 -8.12
C ILE A 145 -2.12 -4.46 -8.74
N GLY A 146 -1.94 -3.41 -7.92
CA GLY A 146 -1.75 -2.04 -8.38
C GLY A 146 -0.55 -1.90 -9.33
N ALA A 147 0.59 -2.50 -8.98
CA ALA A 147 1.78 -2.53 -9.83
C ALA A 147 1.51 -3.23 -11.18
N SER A 148 0.78 -4.35 -11.17
CA SER A 148 0.38 -5.05 -12.40
C SER A 148 -0.49 -4.18 -13.31
N MET A 149 -1.39 -3.37 -12.72
CA MET A 149 -2.25 -2.44 -13.45
C MET A 149 -1.47 -1.28 -14.03
N ILE A 150 -0.50 -0.73 -13.29
CA ILE A 150 0.41 0.31 -13.77
C ILE A 150 1.24 -0.22 -14.94
N ALA A 151 1.88 -1.38 -14.79
CA ALA A 151 2.66 -2.00 -15.84
C ALA A 151 1.81 -2.25 -17.10
N PHE A 152 0.60 -2.80 -16.94
CA PHE A 152 -0.31 -3.02 -18.06
C PHE A 152 -0.71 -1.70 -18.75
N THR A 153 -1.00 -0.66 -17.97
CA THR A 153 -1.41 0.66 -18.47
C THR A 153 -0.29 1.36 -19.25
N LEU A 154 0.95 1.25 -18.78
CA LEU A 154 2.13 1.84 -19.44
C LEU A 154 2.42 1.17 -20.79
N ILE A 155 2.16 -0.13 -20.93
CA ILE A 155 2.47 -0.88 -22.15
C ILE A 155 1.33 -0.87 -23.17
N PHE A 156 0.07 -1.03 -22.72
CA PHE A 156 -1.10 -1.15 -23.62
C PHE A 156 -1.92 0.14 -23.74
N GLY A 157 -1.55 1.19 -23.00
CA GLY A 157 -2.23 2.46 -22.96
C GLY A 157 -3.44 2.47 -22.02
N LEU A 158 -3.68 3.65 -21.44
CA LEU A 158 -4.75 3.90 -20.47
C LEU A 158 -6.16 3.63 -21.03
N LEU A 159 -6.40 3.90 -22.32
CA LEU A 159 -7.73 3.69 -22.91
C LEU A 159 -8.12 2.22 -23.06
N THR A 160 -7.16 1.34 -23.39
CA THR A 160 -7.42 -0.11 -23.48
C THR A 160 -7.84 -0.65 -22.12
N TYR A 161 -7.24 -0.11 -21.05
CA TYR A 161 -7.59 -0.45 -19.67
C TYR A 161 -8.94 0.17 -19.24
N MET A 162 -9.15 1.46 -19.49
CA MET A 162 -10.38 2.17 -19.11
C MET A 162 -11.63 1.68 -19.85
N ARG A 163 -11.49 1.17 -21.09
CA ARG A 163 -12.62 0.53 -21.81
C ARG A 163 -13.09 -0.76 -21.17
N LYS A 164 -12.23 -1.47 -20.42
CA LYS A 164 -12.59 -2.76 -19.80
C LYS A 164 -13.34 -2.60 -18.49
N ILE A 165 -13.15 -1.50 -17.74
CA ILE A 165 -13.81 -1.30 -16.45
C ILE A 165 -14.39 0.11 -16.37
N ARG A 166 -15.72 0.21 -16.43
CA ARG A 166 -16.47 1.48 -16.39
C ARG A 166 -16.28 2.16 -15.03
N LEU A 167 -15.94 3.46 -15.03
CA LEU A 167 -15.73 4.25 -13.79
C LEU A 167 -16.91 4.16 -12.81
N ALA A 168 -18.14 4.07 -13.33
CA ALA A 168 -19.36 3.93 -12.56
C ALA A 168 -19.43 2.65 -11.71
N VAL A 169 -18.62 1.63 -12.02
CA VAL A 169 -18.53 0.37 -11.26
C VAL A 169 -17.35 0.39 -10.28
N LYS A 170 -16.28 1.15 -10.58
CA LYS A 170 -15.10 1.25 -9.70
C LYS A 170 -15.39 1.97 -8.40
N VAL A 171 -16.04 3.13 -8.46
CA VAL A 171 -16.30 3.96 -7.28
C VAL A 171 -17.17 3.25 -6.24
N PRO A 172 -18.28 2.58 -6.60
CA PRO A 172 -19.06 1.80 -5.62
C PRO A 172 -18.27 0.61 -5.03
N LEU A 173 -17.45 -0.07 -5.85
CA LEU A 173 -16.66 -1.21 -5.41
C LEU A 173 -15.57 -0.80 -4.41
N GLU A 174 -14.88 0.31 -4.66
CA GLU A 174 -13.87 0.88 -3.77
C GLU A 174 -14.49 1.34 -2.44
N SER A 175 -15.64 2.02 -2.49
CA SER A 175 -16.39 2.40 -1.29
C SER A 175 -16.89 1.17 -0.51
N ALA A 176 -17.29 0.11 -1.20
CA ALA A 176 -17.74 -1.14 -0.58
C ALA A 176 -16.62 -1.84 0.20
N ALA A 177 -15.37 -1.73 -0.23
CA ALA A 177 -14.24 -2.30 0.51
C ALA A 177 -14.09 -1.67 1.91
N ILE A 178 -14.20 -0.35 2.02
CA ILE A 178 -14.08 0.37 3.29
C ILE A 178 -15.28 0.09 4.18
N LEU A 179 -16.48 0.12 3.60
CA LEU A 179 -17.71 -0.24 4.30
C LEU A 179 -17.64 -1.67 4.81
N SER A 180 -17.14 -2.61 4.01
CA SER A 180 -16.98 -4.02 4.43
C SER A 180 -15.98 -4.16 5.57
N PHE A 181 -14.87 -3.40 5.55
CA PHE A 181 -13.88 -3.42 6.62
C PHE A 181 -14.39 -2.76 7.90
N ALA A 182 -15.13 -1.64 7.77
CA ALA A 182 -15.75 -0.97 8.90
C ALA A 182 -16.91 -1.76 9.52
N LEU A 183 -17.60 -2.60 8.74
CA LEU A 183 -18.67 -3.47 9.21
C LEU A 183 -18.18 -4.81 9.77
N ALA A 184 -17.02 -5.28 9.30
CA ALA A 184 -16.36 -6.49 9.81
C ALA A 184 -15.51 -6.22 11.06
N GLY A 185 -15.26 -4.93 11.37
CA GLY A 185 -14.53 -4.44 12.54
C GLY A 185 -15.33 -4.49 13.82
#